data_AF-A0A3N2AQL3-F1
#
_entry.id   AF-A0A3N2AQL3-F1
#
_cell.length_a   1.000
_cell.length_b   1.000
_cell.length_c   1.000
_cell.angle_alpha   90.00
_cell.angle_beta   90.00
_cell.angle_gamma   90.00
#
_symmetry.space_group_name_H-M   'P 1'
#
loop_
_entity.id
_entity.type
_entity.pdbx_description
1 polymer ?
#
loop_
_entity_poly.entity_id
_entity_poly.type
_entity_poly.pdbx_seq_one_letter_code
_entity_poly.pdbx_strand_id
1 'polypeptide(L)'
;MDLQDAARGLWSVKAQTSANKSAFRLTNGLGGSGKGFQEPTVFVSPHLPGLVFIDPALHDEPASAVRVKPDAVELPFGAVSAHAQNHPECVAVLVAPRNEGRGAENPFLAYAETIATPDRFPRLATMFAAAKPPSAGRAAEIAELLAMKQSGAISDAQFNALVDRLAGI
;
A
#
# COMPACT_ATOMS: atom_id res chain seq x y z
N MET A 1 9.15 11.94 -24.65
CA MET A 1 9.90 11.61 -23.42
C MET A 1 8.90 10.95 -22.49
N ASP A 2 9.19 9.73 -22.03
CA ASP A 2 8.29 9.03 -21.10
C ASP A 2 8.35 9.73 -19.74
N LEU A 3 7.19 10.19 -19.25
CA LEU A 3 7.06 10.80 -17.93
C LEU A 3 7.53 9.86 -16.82
N GLN A 4 7.42 8.54 -17.00
CA GLN A 4 7.92 7.56 -16.05
C GLN A 4 9.44 7.52 -15.99
N ASP A 5 10.11 7.62 -17.13
CA ASP A 5 11.58 7.68 -17.18
C ASP A 5 12.11 9.02 -16.66
N ALA A 6 11.38 10.11 -16.91
CA ALA A 6 11.68 11.40 -16.32
C ALA A 6 11.49 11.40 -14.78
N ALA A 7 10.49 10.69 -14.27
CA ALA A 7 10.18 10.61 -12.84
C ALA A 7 11.04 9.62 -12.05
N ARG A 8 11.79 8.74 -12.73
CA ARG A 8 12.58 7.69 -12.09
C ARG A 8 13.69 8.30 -11.23
N GLY A 9 13.56 8.16 -9.91
CA GLY A 9 14.54 8.67 -8.94
C GLY A 9 14.34 10.14 -8.56
N LEU A 10 13.27 10.81 -9.01
CA LEU A 10 12.98 12.19 -8.62
C LEU A 10 12.36 12.32 -7.23
N TRP A 11 11.65 11.28 -6.77
CA TRP A 11 10.89 11.33 -5.53
C TRP A 11 11.21 10.16 -4.61
N SER A 12 11.34 10.47 -3.34
CA SER A 12 11.42 9.48 -2.27
C SER A 12 10.02 8.94 -1.97
N VAL A 13 9.89 7.66 -1.61
CA VAL A 13 8.62 7.07 -1.17
C VAL A 13 8.76 6.58 0.27
N LYS A 14 7.88 7.05 1.15
CA LYS A 14 7.84 6.65 2.57
C LYS A 14 6.49 6.03 2.88
N ALA A 15 6.51 4.75 3.17
CA ALA A 15 5.31 3.98 3.42
C ALA A 15 5.29 3.44 4.85
N GLN A 16 4.12 3.48 5.48
CA GLN A 16 3.85 2.80 6.74
C GLN A 16 2.58 1.96 6.59
N THR A 17 2.63 0.72 7.02
CA THR A 17 1.49 -0.22 6.96
C THR A 17 0.98 -0.56 8.36
N SER A 18 1.55 0.07 9.39
CA SER A 18 1.21 -0.14 10.78
C SER A 18 -0.26 0.18 11.07
N ALA A 19 -0.81 -0.58 12.01
CA ALA A 19 -2.11 -0.34 12.57
C ALA A 19 -2.22 1.00 13.31
N ASN A 20 -1.09 1.55 13.76
CA ASN A 20 -1.03 2.79 14.51
C ASN A 20 -0.44 3.91 13.65
N LYS A 21 -0.92 5.15 13.87
CA LYS A 21 -0.35 6.36 13.26
C LYS A 21 1.03 6.62 13.88
N SER A 22 2.07 6.60 13.06
CA SER A 22 3.44 6.87 13.51
C SER A 22 4.15 7.87 12.60
N ALA A 23 5.20 8.51 13.12
CA ALA A 23 6.01 9.42 12.33
C ALA A 23 6.69 8.68 11.18
N PHE A 24 6.81 9.34 10.04
CA PHE A 24 7.52 8.81 8.89
C PHE A 24 9.01 9.09 9.04
N ARG A 25 9.83 8.05 8.95
CA ARG A 25 11.28 8.19 8.97
C ARG A 25 11.77 8.59 7.58
N LEU A 26 12.28 9.81 7.46
CA LEU A 26 12.76 10.39 6.21
C LEU A 26 14.17 9.88 5.88
N THR A 27 15.09 9.98 6.83
CA THR A 27 16.47 9.46 6.68
C THR A 27 16.95 8.80 7.97
N ASN A 28 17.87 7.86 7.83
CA ASN A 28 18.62 7.32 8.97
C ASN A 28 19.76 8.27 9.33
N GLY A 29 20.02 8.50 10.62
CA GLY A 29 21.12 9.33 11.13
C GLY A 29 22.49 8.62 11.13
N LEU A 30 22.65 7.52 10.40
CA LEU A 30 23.92 6.81 10.29
C LEU A 30 24.92 7.67 9.49
N GLY A 31 25.70 8.50 10.19
CA GLY A 31 26.72 9.38 9.62
C GLY A 31 26.65 10.86 10.00
N GLY A 32 25.72 11.28 10.87
CA GLY A 32 25.62 12.67 11.36
C GLY A 32 24.18 13.14 11.53
N SER A 33 24.00 14.43 11.86
CA SER A 33 22.68 15.07 11.84
C SER A 33 22.08 14.90 10.44
N GLY A 34 21.05 14.05 10.30
CA GLY A 34 20.45 13.80 8.99
C GLY A 34 20.06 15.11 8.32
N LYS A 35 20.10 15.14 6.99
CA LYS A 35 20.01 16.37 6.18
C LYS A 35 18.66 17.11 6.27
N GLY A 36 17.76 16.72 7.17
CA GLY A 36 16.39 17.24 7.22
C GLY A 36 15.54 16.68 6.08
N PHE A 37 14.48 17.38 5.73
CA PHE A 37 13.57 17.02 4.65
C PHE A 37 13.90 17.86 3.41
N GLN A 38 14.66 17.29 2.47
CA GLN A 38 15.18 18.02 1.30
C GLN A 38 14.64 17.53 -0.04
N GLU A 39 14.06 16.34 -0.07
CA GLU A 39 13.62 15.70 -1.31
C GLU A 39 12.09 15.63 -1.37
N PRO A 40 11.47 15.91 -2.53
CA PRO A 40 10.06 15.67 -2.70
C PRO A 40 9.73 14.21 -2.43
N THR A 41 8.70 13.97 -1.61
CA THR A 41 8.41 12.66 -1.06
C THR A 41 6.93 12.33 -1.16
N VAL A 42 6.63 11.10 -1.58
CA VAL A 42 5.29 10.53 -1.53
C VAL A 42 5.13 9.70 -0.26
N PHE A 43 4.12 10.04 0.53
CA PHE A 43 3.76 9.36 1.76
C PHE A 43 2.58 8.43 1.56
N VAL A 44 2.70 7.22 2.10
CA VAL A 44 1.69 6.17 1.97
C VAL A 44 1.35 5.62 3.35
N SER A 45 0.06 5.63 3.70
CA SER A 45 -0.43 5.04 4.94
C SER A 45 -1.91 4.66 4.83
N PRO A 46 -2.35 3.57 5.49
CA PRO A 46 -3.78 3.24 5.63
C PRO A 46 -4.62 4.35 6.29
N HIS A 47 -3.97 5.26 6.99
CA HIS A 47 -4.61 6.34 7.72
C HIS A 47 -4.65 7.66 6.96
N LEU A 48 -4.10 7.70 5.74
CA LEU A 48 -4.15 8.85 4.84
C LEU A 48 -5.28 8.65 3.81
N PRO A 49 -5.84 9.75 3.26
CA PRO A 49 -6.89 9.66 2.23
C PRO A 49 -6.38 9.12 0.88
N GLY A 50 -5.07 8.94 0.73
CA GLY A 50 -4.43 8.49 -0.50
C GLY A 50 -2.91 8.60 -0.43
N LEU A 51 -2.30 8.67 -1.60
CA LEU A 51 -0.90 9.07 -1.77
C LEU A 51 -0.79 10.56 -1.53
N VAL A 52 0.04 10.96 -0.58
CA VAL A 52 0.25 12.37 -0.27
C VAL A 52 1.62 12.78 -0.76
N PHE A 53 1.68 13.67 -1.73
CA PHE A 53 2.94 14.25 -2.22
C PHE A 53 3.29 15.47 -1.39
N ILE A 54 4.55 15.59 -0.97
CA ILE A 54 5.06 16.79 -0.31
C ILE A 54 6.43 17.14 -0.88
N ASP A 55 6.54 18.32 -1.46
CA ASP A 55 7.80 18.96 -1.83
C ASP A 55 8.23 19.95 -0.74
N PRO A 56 9.36 19.73 -0.03
CA PRO A 56 9.80 20.63 1.03
C PRO A 56 10.25 22.01 0.54
N ALA A 57 10.47 22.21 -0.76
CA ALA A 57 10.78 23.52 -1.33
C ALA A 57 9.52 24.36 -1.62
N LEU A 58 8.34 23.73 -1.66
CA LEU A 58 7.06 24.37 -1.95
C LEU A 58 6.11 24.37 -0.75
N HIS A 59 6.32 23.48 0.21
CA HIS A 59 5.43 23.26 1.34
C HIS A 59 6.20 23.42 2.67
N ASP A 60 6.34 24.67 3.10
CA ASP A 60 7.09 25.03 4.30
C ASP A 60 6.46 24.45 5.59
N GLU A 61 5.14 24.32 5.64
CA GLU A 61 4.39 23.84 6.80
C GLU A 61 4.86 22.43 7.25
N PRO A 62 4.80 21.38 6.43
CA PRO A 62 5.33 20.07 6.80
C PRO A 62 6.86 20.07 6.94
N ALA A 63 7.60 20.86 6.15
CA ALA A 63 9.06 20.95 6.26
C ALA A 63 9.51 21.49 7.63
N SER A 64 8.82 22.49 8.17
CA SER A 64 9.07 23.07 9.48
C SER A 64 8.72 22.13 10.65
N ALA A 65 7.83 21.16 10.42
CA ALA A 65 7.40 20.19 11.43
C ALA A 65 8.36 19.00 11.60
N VAL A 66 9.42 18.93 10.80
CA VAL A 66 10.42 17.85 10.82
C VAL A 66 11.15 17.82 12.17
N ARG A 67 11.31 16.62 12.72
CA ARG A 67 12.04 16.36 13.96
C ARG A 67 13.35 15.69 13.64
N VAL A 68 14.45 16.36 13.97
CA VAL A 68 15.79 15.78 13.90
C VAL A 68 16.09 15.13 15.25
N LYS A 69 16.33 13.82 15.21
CA LYS A 69 16.77 12.99 16.33
C LYS A 69 18.20 12.51 16.11
N PRO A 70 18.92 12.07 17.16
CA PRO A 70 20.27 11.53 17.00
C PRO A 70 20.37 10.37 16.02
N ASP A 71 19.33 9.55 15.93
CA ASP A 71 19.30 8.35 15.09
C ASP A 71 18.51 8.54 13.79
N ALA A 72 17.74 9.62 13.63
CA ALA A 72 16.74 9.73 12.58
C ALA A 72 16.34 11.16 12.24
N VAL A 73 15.86 11.36 11.02
CA VAL A 73 15.01 12.51 10.68
C VAL A 73 13.60 11.98 10.46
N GLU A 74 12.63 12.55 11.16
CA GLU A 74 11.24 12.09 11.12
C GLU A 74 10.27 13.24 10.83
N LEU A 75 9.24 12.94 10.04
CA LEU A 75 8.10 13.82 9.84
C LEU A 75 6.90 13.27 10.62
N PRO A 76 6.34 14.00 11.60
CA PRO A 76 5.18 13.54 12.35
C PRO A 76 3.97 13.26 11.44
N PHE A 77 3.24 12.18 11.70
CA PHE A 77 2.03 11.83 10.94
C PHE A 77 1.03 12.99 10.87
N GLY A 78 0.85 13.70 11.98
CA GLY A 78 -0.08 14.83 12.06
C GLY A 78 0.24 15.93 11.04
N ALA A 79 1.52 16.19 10.76
CA ALA A 79 1.93 17.17 9.75
C ALA A 79 1.56 16.71 8.34
N VAL A 80 1.79 15.43 8.01
CA VAL A 80 1.40 14.84 6.72
C VAL A 80 -0.14 14.84 6.55
N SER A 81 -0.86 14.47 7.61
CA SER A 81 -2.33 14.43 7.59
C SER A 81 -2.95 15.81 7.47
N ALA A 82 -2.42 16.82 8.16
CA ALA A 82 -2.89 18.20 8.04
C ALA A 82 -2.60 18.75 6.65
N HIS A 83 -1.39 18.50 6.12
CA HIS A 83 -1.04 18.88 4.75
C HIS A 83 -1.99 18.26 3.72
N ALA A 84 -2.31 16.97 3.84
CA ALA A 84 -3.27 16.30 2.95
C ALA A 84 -4.70 16.88 3.00
N GLN A 85 -5.09 17.47 4.14
CA GLN A 85 -6.38 18.15 4.28
C GLN A 85 -6.36 19.56 3.69
N ASN A 86 -5.26 20.29 3.90
CA ASN A 86 -5.09 21.66 3.42
C ASN A 86 -4.78 21.74 1.91
N HIS A 87 -4.14 20.69 1.36
CA HIS A 87 -3.69 20.59 -0.02
C HIS A 87 -4.25 19.35 -0.71
N PRO A 88 -5.57 19.29 -0.98
CA PRO A 88 -6.18 18.14 -1.66
C PRO A 88 -5.61 17.91 -3.08
N GLU A 89 -5.05 18.94 -3.73
CA GLU A 89 -4.35 18.83 -5.01
C GLU A 89 -3.07 17.98 -4.94
N CYS A 90 -2.49 17.83 -3.74
CA CYS A 90 -1.32 16.99 -3.49
C CYS A 90 -1.71 15.55 -3.09
N VAL A 91 -3.00 15.19 -3.18
CA VAL A 91 -3.52 13.88 -2.80
C VAL A 91 -4.05 13.12 -4.02
N ALA A 92 -3.43 11.97 -4.30
CA ALA A 92 -4.03 10.99 -5.21
C ALA A 92 -4.77 9.93 -4.39
N VAL A 93 -6.10 9.91 -4.49
CA VAL A 93 -6.97 9.03 -3.71
C VAL A 93 -6.56 7.56 -3.89
N LEU A 94 -6.34 6.87 -2.77
CA LEU A 94 -5.98 5.47 -2.74
C LEU A 94 -6.29 4.88 -1.36
N VAL A 95 -6.80 3.66 -1.33
CA VAL A 95 -6.97 2.91 -0.08
C VAL A 95 -5.75 2.02 0.14
N ALA A 96 -4.83 2.47 0.99
CA ALA A 96 -3.66 1.67 1.33
C ALA A 96 -4.02 0.54 2.33
N PRO A 97 -3.55 -0.70 2.12
CA PRO A 97 -3.88 -1.83 2.97
C PRO A 97 -3.18 -1.75 4.33
N ARG A 98 -3.92 -2.13 5.39
CA ARG A 98 -3.38 -2.21 6.76
C ARG A 98 -2.70 -3.57 6.97
N ASN A 99 -1.55 -3.58 7.62
CA ASN A 99 -0.94 -4.83 8.06
C ASN A 99 -1.77 -5.42 9.21
N GLU A 100 -2.35 -6.60 9.01
CA GLU A 100 -3.13 -7.31 10.03
C GLU A 100 -2.25 -8.05 11.06
N GLY A 101 -0.93 -8.10 10.86
CA GLY A 101 -0.01 -8.76 11.78
C GLY A 101 -0.10 -10.30 11.78
N ARG A 102 -0.78 -10.89 10.78
CA ARG A 102 -0.99 -12.34 10.67
C ARG A 102 0.21 -13.12 10.12
N GLY A 103 1.40 -12.53 10.06
CA GLY A 103 2.67 -13.18 9.73
C GLY A 103 2.85 -13.67 8.28
N ALA A 104 1.76 -13.88 7.52
CA ALA A 104 1.80 -14.43 6.16
C ALA A 104 1.70 -13.36 5.05
N GLU A 105 1.13 -12.19 5.34
CA GLU A 105 0.83 -11.18 4.31
C GLU A 105 1.84 -10.04 4.34
N ASN A 106 2.43 -9.75 3.17
CA ASN A 106 3.24 -8.56 2.96
C ASN A 106 2.31 -7.40 2.52
N PRO A 107 2.02 -6.42 3.38
CA PRO A 107 1.11 -5.31 3.05
C PRO A 107 1.66 -4.42 1.92
N PHE A 108 2.97 -4.39 1.68
CA PHE A 108 3.56 -3.69 0.54
C PHE A 108 3.29 -4.42 -0.78
N LEU A 109 3.14 -5.74 -0.75
CA LEU A 109 2.72 -6.54 -1.90
C LEU A 109 1.25 -6.25 -2.24
N ALA A 110 0.38 -6.25 -1.22
CA ALA A 110 -1.01 -5.86 -1.39
C ALA A 110 -1.14 -4.44 -1.96
N TYR A 111 -0.30 -3.51 -1.52
CA TYR A 111 -0.24 -2.16 -2.09
C TYR A 111 0.20 -2.18 -3.57
N ALA A 112 1.25 -2.91 -3.92
CA ALA A 112 1.70 -3.03 -5.30
C ALA A 112 0.62 -3.64 -6.21
N GLU A 113 -0.17 -4.60 -5.72
CA GLU A 113 -1.31 -5.18 -6.43
C GLU A 113 -2.43 -4.18 -6.71
N THR A 114 -2.68 -3.20 -5.82
CA THR A 114 -3.70 -2.15 -6.10
C THR A 114 -3.32 -1.23 -7.26
N ILE A 115 -2.02 -1.12 -7.56
CA ILE A 115 -1.49 -0.24 -8.62
C ILE A 115 -1.23 -1.03 -9.91
N ALA A 116 -0.73 -2.25 -9.77
CA ALA A 116 -0.38 -3.15 -10.86
C ALA A 116 -1.62 -3.85 -11.44
N THR A 117 -2.60 -3.07 -11.90
CA THR A 117 -3.79 -3.62 -12.56
C THR A 117 -3.44 -4.20 -13.93
N PRO A 118 -4.17 -5.23 -14.43
CA PRO A 118 -3.91 -5.80 -15.75
C PRO A 118 -3.96 -4.77 -16.89
N ASP A 119 -4.83 -3.76 -16.78
CA ASP A 119 -4.97 -2.69 -17.78
C ASP A 119 -3.74 -1.78 -17.86
N ARG A 120 -3.05 -1.57 -16.73
CA ARG A 120 -1.90 -0.65 -16.65
C ARG A 120 -0.56 -1.37 -16.72
N PHE A 121 -0.47 -2.55 -16.12
CA PHE A 121 0.77 -3.32 -15.99
C PHE A 121 0.52 -4.82 -16.18
N PRO A 122 0.16 -5.27 -17.40
CA PRO A 122 -0.30 -6.64 -17.65
C PRO A 122 0.72 -7.71 -17.24
N ARG A 123 2.02 -7.46 -17.47
CA ARG A 123 3.09 -8.41 -17.08
C ARG A 123 3.26 -8.51 -15.56
N LEU A 124 3.29 -7.37 -14.88
CA LEU A 124 3.48 -7.33 -13.42
C LEU A 124 2.25 -7.88 -12.68
N ALA A 125 1.05 -7.54 -13.16
CA ALA A 125 -0.22 -8.09 -12.67
C ALA A 125 -0.24 -9.62 -12.74
N THR A 126 0.21 -10.18 -13.87
CA THR A 126 0.30 -11.63 -14.07
C THR A 126 1.30 -12.28 -13.11
N MET A 127 2.43 -11.62 -12.84
CA MET A 127 3.41 -12.10 -11.87
C MET A 127 2.87 -12.10 -10.44
N PHE A 128 2.12 -11.07 -10.03
CA PHE A 128 1.46 -11.08 -8.72
C PHE A 128 0.41 -12.18 -8.60
N ALA A 129 -0.44 -12.36 -9.63
CA ALA A 129 -1.41 -13.44 -9.65
C ALA A 129 -0.74 -14.82 -9.54
N ALA A 130 0.39 -15.03 -10.21
CA ALA A 130 1.15 -16.27 -10.14
C ALA A 130 1.92 -16.47 -8.82
N ALA A 131 2.29 -15.38 -8.14
CA ALA A 131 3.05 -15.40 -6.89
C ALA A 131 2.17 -15.49 -5.64
N LYS A 132 0.85 -15.33 -5.75
CA LYS A 132 -0.07 -15.54 -4.64
C LYS A 132 0.06 -17.00 -4.18
N PRO A 133 0.35 -17.27 -2.89
CA PRO A 133 0.21 -18.61 -2.35
C PRO A 133 -1.22 -19.08 -2.65
N PRO A 134 -1.45 -20.37 -2.93
CA PRO A 134 -2.80 -20.91 -3.05
C PRO A 134 -3.57 -20.55 -1.79
N SER A 135 -4.43 -19.54 -1.91
CA SER A 135 -5.17 -19.00 -0.78
C SER A 135 -6.40 -19.86 -0.60
N ALA A 136 -6.32 -20.88 0.23
CA ALA A 136 -7.50 -21.37 0.91
C ALA A 136 -7.14 -22.34 2.03
N GLY A 137 -7.45 -21.92 3.25
CA GLY A 137 -8.16 -22.86 4.10
C GLY A 137 -9.52 -23.13 3.46
N ARG A 138 -10.03 -24.35 3.63
CA ARG A 138 -11.29 -24.87 3.03
C ARG A 138 -12.48 -23.90 3.06
N ALA A 139 -12.54 -22.99 4.03
CA ALA A 139 -13.58 -21.96 4.14
C ALA A 139 -13.59 -20.94 2.99
N ALA A 140 -12.41 -20.57 2.45
CA ALA A 140 -12.32 -19.62 1.34
C ALA A 140 -12.72 -20.27 0.00
N GLU A 141 -12.33 -21.52 -0.23
CA GLU A 141 -12.77 -22.33 -1.39
C GLU A 141 -14.30 -22.53 -1.38
N ILE A 142 -14.89 -22.79 -0.21
CA ILE A 142 -16.35 -22.92 -0.09
C ILE A 142 -17.05 -21.58 -0.41
N ALA A 143 -16.48 -20.45 0.00
CA ALA A 143 -17.04 -19.13 -0.32
C ALA A 143 -16.97 -18.83 -1.83
N GLU A 144 -15.89 -19.21 -2.51
CA GLU A 144 -15.74 -19.07 -3.96
C GLU A 144 -16.73 -19.97 -4.72
N LEU A 145 -16.88 -21.23 -4.30
CA LEU A 145 -17.90 -22.14 -4.85
C LEU A 145 -19.32 -21.60 -4.65
N LEU A 146 -19.60 -20.95 -3.52
CA LEU A 146 -20.90 -20.33 -3.25
C LEU A 146 -21.15 -19.17 -4.21
N ALA A 147 -20.13 -18.34 -4.49
CA ALA A 147 -20.22 -17.26 -5.45
C ALA A 147 -20.44 -17.79 -6.89
N MET A 148 -19.78 -18.89 -7.27
CA MET A 148 -19.99 -19.56 -8.56
C MET A 148 -21.40 -20.14 -8.71
N LYS A 149 -21.98 -20.65 -7.60
CA LYS A 149 -23.37 -21.12 -7.57
C LYS A 149 -24.34 -19.95 -7.75
N GLN A 150 -24.11 -18.84 -7.05
CA GLN A 150 -24.95 -17.65 -7.11
C GLN A 150 -24.90 -16.95 -8.48
N SER A 151 -23.77 -17.03 -9.18
CA SER A 151 -23.65 -16.53 -10.55
C SER A 151 -24.21 -17.47 -11.63
N GLY A 152 -24.65 -18.67 -11.23
CA GLY A 152 -25.14 -19.71 -12.14
C GLY A 152 -24.04 -20.40 -12.96
N ALA A 153 -22.76 -20.16 -12.63
CA ALA A 153 -21.63 -20.79 -13.29
C ALA A 153 -21.54 -22.30 -12.99
N ILE A 154 -22.09 -22.74 -11.85
CA ILE A 154 -22.21 -24.15 -11.47
C ILE A 154 -23.63 -24.44 -10.96
N SER A 155 -24.10 -25.66 -11.22
CA SER A 155 -25.38 -26.15 -10.70
C SER A 155 -25.27 -26.59 -9.23
N ASP A 156 -26.43 -26.72 -8.57
CA ASP A 156 -26.51 -27.21 -7.19
C ASP A 156 -25.85 -28.59 -6.99
N ALA A 157 -25.98 -29.48 -7.99
CA ALA A 157 -25.36 -30.79 -7.97
C ALA A 157 -23.83 -30.72 -8.09
N GLN A 158 -23.32 -29.81 -8.94
CA GLN A 158 -21.88 -29.58 -9.09
C GLN A 158 -21.28 -28.92 -7.84
N PHE A 159 -22.01 -27.98 -7.23
CA PHE A 159 -21.61 -27.35 -5.97
C PHE A 159 -21.45 -28.39 -4.85
N ASN A 160 -22.47 -29.23 -4.63
CA ASN A 160 -22.41 -30.26 -3.58
C ASN A 160 -21.25 -31.24 -3.81
N ALA A 161 -21.05 -31.73 -5.04
CA ALA A 161 -19.95 -32.63 -5.36
C ALA A 161 -18.55 -32.01 -5.13
N LEU A 162 -18.41 -30.71 -5.37
CA LEU A 162 -17.16 -29.97 -5.12
C LEU A 162 -16.93 -29.72 -3.63
N VAL A 163 -18.01 -29.46 -2.87
CA VAL A 163 -17.96 -29.31 -1.41
C VAL A 163 -17.64 -30.63 -0.72
N ASP A 164 -18.21 -31.75 -1.16
CA ASP A 164 -17.94 -33.09 -0.60
C ASP A 164 -16.47 -33.48 -0.84
N ARG A 165 -15.95 -33.21 -2.05
CA ARG A 165 -14.53 -33.40 -2.39
C ARG A 165 -13.58 -32.55 -1.55
N LEU A 166 -14.01 -31.35 -1.15
CA LEU A 166 -13.27 -30.45 -0.25
C LEU A 166 -13.38 -30.86 1.23
N ALA A 167 -14.51 -31.43 1.64
CA ALA A 167 -14.75 -31.96 2.97
C ALA A 167 -14.01 -33.29 3.22
N GLY A 168 -13.66 -34.01 2.14
CA GLY A 168 -13.00 -35.32 2.20
C GLY A 168 -13.96 -36.45 2.52
N ILE A 169 -15.22 -36.31 2.10
CA ILE A 169 -16.32 -37.28 2.29
C ILE A 169 -16.70 -37.86 0.92
#